data_AF-A0A2T0Q953-F1
#
_entry.id   AF-A0A2T0Q953-F1
#
_cell.length_a   1.000
_cell.length_b   1.000
_cell.length_c   1.000
_cell.angle_alpha   90.00
_cell.angle_beta   90.00
_cell.angle_gamma   90.00
#
_symmetry.space_group_name_H-M   'P 1'
#
loop_
_entity.id
_entity.type
_entity.pdbx_description
1 polymer ?
#
loop_
_entity_poly.entity_id
_entity_poly.type
_entity_poly.pdbx_seq_one_letter_code
_entity_poly.pdbx_strand_id
1 'polypeptide(L)'
;MIIAAQPDLPIYRHRVCIRFDDVSGRMPRIHHNSTHIAVGVTRLSVDDSGQLVVHLQRDAEGRTMPILSGWVHLDETLANGQWSAGFTSGVGQANIRFYRNGTRASCRNPALYSTYANIWCGWDTMARADLMQAGHLEATP
;
A
#
# COMPACT_ATOMS: atom_id res chain seq x y z
N MET A 1 -8.74 1.59 30.83
CA MET A 1 -8.26 0.30 30.31
C MET A 1 -6.97 0.56 29.55
N ILE A 2 -5.83 0.20 30.13
CA ILE A 2 -4.54 0.24 29.46
C ILE A 2 -4.37 -1.14 28.85
N ILE A 3 -4.48 -1.27 27.54
CA ILE A 3 -4.07 -2.50 26.84
C ILE A 3 -2.54 -2.42 26.82
N ALA A 4 -1.87 -3.22 27.66
CA ALA A 4 -0.43 -3.37 27.57
C ALA A 4 -0.11 -3.87 26.15
N ALA A 5 0.71 -3.11 25.41
CA ALA A 5 1.18 -3.53 24.10
C ALA A 5 2.03 -4.80 24.28
N GLN A 6 1.55 -5.93 23.78
CA GLN A 6 2.31 -7.18 23.80
C GLN A 6 3.54 -7.03 22.88
N PRO A 7 4.76 -7.26 23.38
CA PRO A 7 5.99 -6.92 22.66
C PRO A 7 6.35 -7.85 21.48
N ASP A 8 5.70 -9.01 21.33
CA ASP A 8 6.23 -10.11 20.49
C ASP A 8 5.35 -10.47 19.29
N LEU A 9 4.41 -9.61 18.88
CA LEU A 9 3.58 -9.88 17.70
C LEU A 9 4.41 -9.69 16.41
N PRO A 10 4.49 -10.70 15.52
CA PRO A 10 5.28 -10.57 14.30
C PRO A 10 4.66 -9.52 13.38
N ILE A 11 5.48 -8.52 13.03
CA ILE A 11 5.12 -7.48 12.07
C ILE A 11 5.75 -7.80 10.73
N TYR A 12 4.91 -7.96 9.71
CA TYR A 12 5.33 -8.16 8.33
C TYR A 12 5.48 -6.80 7.65
N ARG A 13 6.64 -6.58 7.02
CA ARG A 13 6.93 -5.35 6.28
C ARG A 13 6.81 -5.58 4.79
N HIS A 14 6.02 -4.74 4.15
CA HIS A 14 5.78 -4.79 2.71
C HIS A 14 6.24 -3.48 2.11
N ARG A 15 6.95 -3.54 0.99
CA ARG A 15 7.54 -2.36 0.34
C ARG A 15 7.47 -2.55 -1.17
N VAL A 16 7.12 -1.50 -1.91
CA VAL A 16 7.01 -1.57 -3.37
C VAL A 16 7.33 -0.25 -4.02
N CYS A 17 8.04 -0.31 -5.14
CA CYS A 17 8.09 0.78 -6.11
C CYS A 17 6.99 0.57 -7.15
N ILE A 18 6.17 1.59 -7.38
CA ILE A 18 5.10 1.56 -8.37
C ILE A 18 5.43 2.62 -9.42
N ARG A 19 5.52 2.19 -10.68
CA ARG A 19 5.94 3.01 -11.81
C ARG A 19 4.73 3.43 -12.65
N PHE A 20 4.71 4.70 -13.03
CA PHE A 20 3.70 5.35 -13.88
C PHE A 20 4.31 5.70 -15.24
N ASP A 21 4.88 4.72 -15.95
CA ASP A 21 5.60 4.91 -17.22
C ASP A 21 4.77 4.61 -18.47
N ASP A 22 3.64 3.90 -18.34
CA ASP A 22 2.78 3.57 -19.48
C ASP A 22 1.73 4.66 -19.77
N VAL A 23 2.15 5.63 -20.58
CA VAL A 23 1.28 6.70 -21.10
C VAL A 23 0.19 6.20 -22.04
N SER A 24 0.33 4.98 -22.59
CA SER A 24 -0.58 4.42 -23.59
C SER A 24 -1.69 3.56 -22.99
N GLY A 25 -1.44 2.89 -21.87
CA GLY A 25 -2.38 2.01 -21.17
C GLY A 25 -2.85 2.49 -19.79
N ARG A 26 -2.35 3.63 -19.29
CA ARG A 26 -2.79 4.34 -18.06
C ARG A 26 -3.13 3.40 -16.88
N MET A 27 -2.24 2.44 -16.65
CA MET A 27 -2.24 1.57 -15.48
C MET A 27 -0.82 1.56 -14.92
N PRO A 28 -0.60 1.96 -13.65
CA PRO A 28 0.73 1.85 -13.08
C PRO A 28 1.07 0.37 -12.88
N ARG A 29 2.36 0.06 -12.87
CA ARG A 29 2.86 -1.31 -12.70
C ARG A 29 3.74 -1.43 -11.47
N ILE A 30 3.81 -2.64 -10.93
CA ILE A 30 4.83 -2.99 -9.95
C ILE A 30 6.18 -2.88 -10.65
N HIS A 31 7.09 -2.08 -10.09
CA HIS A 31 8.43 -1.91 -10.58
C HIS A 31 9.39 -2.73 -9.73
N HIS A 32 9.94 -3.77 -10.33
CA HIS A 32 10.95 -4.64 -9.73
C HIS A 32 12.13 -4.77 -10.67
N ASN A 33 13.34 -4.55 -10.16
CA ASN A 33 14.61 -4.78 -10.86
C ASN A 33 15.75 -4.98 -9.85
N SER A 34 17.00 -5.01 -10.32
CA SER A 34 18.18 -5.21 -9.47
C SER A 34 18.40 -4.14 -8.39
N THR A 35 17.76 -2.98 -8.50
CA THR A 35 17.90 -1.87 -7.55
C THR A 35 16.61 -1.55 -6.79
N HIS A 36 15.47 -2.09 -7.22
CA HIS A 36 14.16 -1.88 -6.60
C HIS A 36 13.49 -3.23 -6.38
N ILE A 37 13.44 -3.69 -5.14
CA ILE A 37 12.76 -4.92 -4.78
C ILE A 37 11.32 -4.59 -4.32
N ALA A 38 10.36 -5.30 -4.90
CA ALA A 38 8.97 -5.30 -4.46
C ALA A 38 8.70 -6.55 -3.61
N VAL A 39 8.16 -6.36 -2.39
CA VAL A 39 7.88 -7.43 -1.43
C VAL A 39 6.47 -7.28 -0.88
N GLY A 40 5.74 -8.40 -0.80
CA GLY A 40 4.46 -8.44 -0.11
C GLY A 40 3.28 -7.86 -0.90
N VAL A 41 3.45 -7.73 -2.22
CA VAL A 41 2.44 -7.20 -3.15
C VAL A 41 2.17 -8.23 -4.24
N THR A 42 0.90 -8.51 -4.50
CA THR A 42 0.50 -9.50 -5.52
C THR A 42 0.10 -8.85 -6.83
N ARG A 43 -0.67 -7.76 -6.77
CA ARG A 43 -1.14 -7.04 -7.96
C ARG A 43 -1.57 -5.62 -7.64
N LEU A 44 -1.75 -4.83 -8.70
CA LEU A 44 -2.38 -3.52 -8.66
C LEU A 44 -3.73 -3.58 -9.35
N SER A 45 -4.68 -2.78 -8.88
CA SER A 45 -5.91 -2.46 -9.61
C SER A 45 -6.27 -0.99 -9.42
N VAL A 46 -7.25 -0.51 -10.17
CA VAL A 46 -7.81 0.83 -9.98
C VAL A 46 -9.30 0.69 -9.75
N ASP A 47 -9.81 1.28 -8.69
CA ASP A 47 -11.25 1.25 -8.40
C ASP A 47 -12.02 2.27 -9.27
N ASP A 48 -13.35 2.22 -9.20
CA ASP A 48 -14.22 3.09 -10.00
C ASP A 48 -14.07 4.58 -9.63
N SER A 49 -13.54 4.89 -8.45
CA SER A 49 -13.23 6.25 -8.02
C SER A 49 -11.85 6.74 -8.50
N GLY A 50 -11.11 5.91 -9.22
CA GLY A 50 -9.77 6.21 -9.71
C GLY A 50 -8.68 6.11 -8.65
N GLN A 51 -8.91 5.42 -7.52
CA GLN A 51 -7.86 5.13 -6.54
C GLN A 51 -7.02 3.96 -7.02
N LEU A 52 -5.72 4.04 -6.76
CA LEU A 52 -4.83 2.90 -6.93
C LEU A 52 -5.03 1.95 -5.74
N VAL A 53 -5.36 0.69 -6.03
CA VAL A 53 -5.51 -0.37 -5.04
C VAL A 53 -4.31 -1.29 -5.15
N VAL A 54 -3.61 -1.47 -4.03
CA VAL A 54 -2.47 -2.36 -3.91
C VAL A 54 -2.89 -3.59 -3.13
N HIS A 55 -2.88 -4.75 -3.79
CA HIS A 55 -3.30 -6.02 -3.20
C HIS A 55 -2.11 -6.68 -2.53
N LEU A 56 -2.26 -7.02 -1.26
CA LEU A 56 -1.17 -7.54 -0.44
C LEU A 56 -1.04 -9.05 -0.60
N GLN A 57 0.18 -9.55 -0.40
CA GLN A 57 0.40 -10.98 -0.25
C GLN A 57 -0.27 -11.48 1.04
N ARG A 58 -0.88 -12.66 0.95
CA ARG A 58 -1.37 -13.40 2.12
C ARG A 58 -0.18 -13.99 2.88
N ASP A 59 -0.36 -14.30 4.17
CA ASP A 59 0.66 -15.01 4.93
C ASP A 59 0.83 -16.48 4.47
N ALA A 60 1.72 -17.22 5.13
CA ALA A 60 2.03 -18.61 4.78
C ALA A 60 0.79 -19.54 4.88
N GLU A 61 -0.17 -19.18 5.73
CA GLU A 61 -1.44 -19.89 5.94
C GLU A 61 -2.55 -19.39 5.01
N GLY A 62 -2.26 -18.46 4.09
CA GLY A 62 -3.23 -17.94 3.12
C GLY A 62 -4.20 -16.90 3.69
N ARG A 63 -3.90 -16.29 4.84
CA ARG A 63 -4.76 -15.30 5.50
C ARG A 63 -4.45 -13.88 5.03
N THR A 64 -5.47 -13.02 5.04
CA THR A 64 -5.31 -11.58 4.78
C THR A 64 -4.97 -10.88 6.08
N MET A 65 -3.95 -10.03 6.02
CA MET A 65 -3.45 -9.32 7.19
C MET A 65 -4.01 -7.89 7.25
N PRO A 66 -4.47 -7.40 8.42
CA PRO A 66 -4.74 -5.98 8.62
C PRO A 66 -3.47 -5.13 8.47
N ILE A 67 -3.62 -3.97 7.84
CA ILE A 67 -2.57 -2.95 7.79
C ILE A 67 -2.60 -2.13 9.09
N LEU A 68 -1.46 -2.05 9.77
CA LEU A 68 -1.27 -1.27 10.99
C LEU A 68 -0.95 0.19 10.67
N SER A 69 -0.03 0.38 9.74
CA SER A 69 0.48 1.68 9.32
C SER A 69 1.00 1.59 7.89
N GLY A 70 1.18 2.74 7.26
CA GLY A 70 1.75 2.82 5.92
C GLY A 70 2.24 4.22 5.58
N TRP A 71 2.88 4.31 4.41
CA TRP A 71 3.42 5.55 3.86
C TRP A 71 3.48 5.45 2.34
N VAL A 72 3.45 6.62 1.69
CA VAL A 72 3.62 6.78 0.25
C VAL A 72 4.52 7.98 0.03
N HIS A 73 5.64 7.78 -0.65
CA HIS A 73 6.58 8.82 -1.04
C HIS A 73 6.58 8.96 -2.56
N LEU A 74 6.41 10.19 -3.03
CA LEU A 74 6.52 10.53 -4.45
C LEU A 74 7.99 10.73 -4.82
N ASP A 75 8.33 10.42 -6.07
CA ASP A 75 9.62 10.81 -6.64
C ASP A 75 9.69 12.32 -6.95
N GLU A 76 10.89 12.78 -7.31
CA GLU A 76 11.16 14.16 -7.68
C GLU A 76 10.30 14.59 -8.88
N THR A 77 10.06 13.69 -9.85
CA THR A 77 9.23 13.94 -11.02
C THR A 77 7.81 14.35 -10.63
N LEU A 78 7.18 13.58 -9.74
CA LEU A 78 5.82 13.81 -9.29
C LEU A 78 5.73 14.96 -8.29
N ALA A 79 6.68 15.06 -7.37
CA ALA A 79 6.74 16.17 -6.40
C ALA A 79 6.83 17.54 -7.09
N ASN A 80 7.70 17.67 -8.10
CA ASN A 80 7.82 18.89 -8.91
C ASN A 80 6.54 19.18 -9.72
N GLY A 81 5.75 18.15 -10.05
CA GLY A 81 4.46 18.26 -10.72
C GLY A 81 3.30 18.73 -9.82
N GLN A 82 3.59 19.09 -8.57
CA GLN A 82 2.63 19.47 -7.52
C GLN A 82 1.63 18.36 -7.18
N TRP A 83 2.08 17.11 -7.34
CA TRP A 83 1.32 15.95 -6.88
C TRP A 83 1.54 15.72 -5.39
N SER A 84 0.51 15.21 -4.73
CA SER A 84 0.59 14.60 -3.42
C SER A 84 -0.18 13.28 -3.42
N ALA A 85 0.20 12.37 -2.53
CA ALA A 85 -0.47 11.10 -2.37
C ALA A 85 -0.71 10.79 -0.90
N GLY A 86 -1.84 10.16 -0.61
CA GLY A 86 -2.20 9.66 0.71
C GLY A 86 -2.56 8.19 0.64
N PHE A 87 -2.22 7.46 1.70
CA PHE A 87 -2.61 6.06 1.86
C PHE A 87 -3.86 5.94 2.72
N THR A 88 -4.64 4.89 2.49
CA THR A 88 -5.69 4.44 3.42
C THR A 88 -5.47 2.98 3.74
N SER A 89 -5.50 2.62 5.02
CA SER A 89 -5.38 1.24 5.49
C SER A 89 -6.66 0.44 5.25
N GLY A 90 -6.48 -0.87 5.07
CA GLY A 90 -7.54 -1.86 4.91
C GLY A 90 -7.05 -3.24 5.36
N VAL A 91 -7.81 -4.28 5.02
CA VAL A 91 -7.42 -5.68 5.27
C VAL A 91 -7.10 -6.32 3.92
N GLY A 92 -5.88 -6.83 3.76
CA GLY A 92 -5.42 -7.46 2.50
C GLY A 92 -5.20 -6.50 1.33
N GLN A 93 -5.51 -5.21 1.46
CA GLN A 93 -5.21 -4.19 0.46
C GLN A 93 -4.96 -2.83 1.09
N ALA A 94 -4.11 -2.04 0.42
CA ALA A 94 -3.94 -0.61 0.68
C ALA A 94 -4.52 0.19 -0.50
N ASN A 95 -5.17 1.32 -0.24
CA ASN A 95 -5.59 2.23 -1.31
C ASN A 95 -4.73 3.50 -1.26
N ILE A 96 -4.36 3.99 -2.44
CA ILE A 96 -3.57 5.20 -2.63
C ILE A 96 -4.41 6.21 -3.40
N ARG A 97 -4.54 7.40 -2.82
CA ARG A 97 -5.28 8.54 -3.37
C ARG A 97 -4.29 9.58 -3.83
N PHE A 98 -4.52 10.14 -5.01
CA PHE A 98 -3.69 11.19 -5.58
C PHE A 98 -4.43 12.52 -5.57
N TYR A 99 -3.67 13.58 -5.38
CA TYR A 99 -4.13 14.95 -5.44
C TYR A 99 -3.14 15.79 -6.23
N ARG A 100 -3.63 16.79 -6.93
CA ARG A 100 -2.81 17.81 -7.57
C ARG A 100 -3.33 19.17 -7.15
N ASN A 101 -2.45 20.00 -6.59
CA ASN A 101 -2.85 21.31 -6.05
C ASN A 101 -4.04 21.22 -5.08
N GLY A 102 -4.02 20.23 -4.18
CA GLY A 102 -5.08 19.97 -3.19
C GLY A 102 -6.36 19.34 -3.75
N THR A 103 -6.51 19.24 -5.07
CA THR A 103 -7.70 18.66 -5.71
C THR A 103 -7.49 17.18 -5.98
N ARG A 104 -8.49 16.35 -5.67
CA ARG A 104 -8.41 14.90 -5.89
C ARG A 104 -8.35 14.58 -7.38
N ALA A 105 -7.49 13.62 -7.73
CA ALA A 105 -7.28 13.19 -9.10
C ALA A 105 -7.21 11.66 -9.17
N SER A 106 -7.65 11.12 -10.31
CA SER A 106 -7.51 9.70 -10.61
C SER A 106 -6.04 9.34 -10.78
N CYS A 107 -5.65 8.15 -10.32
CA CYS A 107 -4.32 7.59 -10.63
C CYS A 107 -4.13 7.28 -12.13
N ARG A 108 -5.20 7.35 -12.93
CA ARG A 108 -5.17 7.27 -14.40
C ARG A 108 -5.03 8.65 -15.07
N ASN A 109 -4.87 9.73 -14.30
CA ASN A 109 -4.67 11.06 -14.88
C ASN A 109 -3.37 11.06 -15.72
N PRO A 110 -3.42 11.41 -17.02
CA PRO A 110 -2.23 11.41 -17.88
C PRO A 110 -1.05 12.22 -17.33
N ALA A 111 -1.33 13.30 -16.59
CA ALA A 111 -0.28 14.15 -16.01
C ALA A 111 0.45 13.52 -14.81
N LEU A 112 0.02 12.33 -14.36
CA LEU A 112 0.73 11.51 -13.38
C LEU A 112 1.76 10.58 -14.05
N TYR A 113 1.71 10.43 -15.38
CA TYR A 113 2.56 9.49 -16.10
C TYR A 113 3.74 10.20 -16.77
N SER A 114 4.92 9.59 -16.61
CA SER A 114 6.17 9.99 -17.21
C SER A 114 7.12 8.79 -17.21
N THR A 115 8.06 8.75 -18.14
CA THR A 115 9.08 7.69 -18.25
C THR A 115 9.73 7.34 -16.91
N TYR A 116 9.91 8.35 -16.05
CA TYR A 116 10.57 8.17 -14.76
C TYR A 116 9.68 8.26 -13.53
N ALA A 117 8.38 8.52 -13.67
CA ALA A 117 7.48 8.74 -12.53
C ALA A 117 7.33 7.47 -11.67
N ASN A 118 7.75 7.57 -10.40
CA ASN A 118 7.59 6.53 -9.39
C ASN A 118 6.88 7.04 -8.15
N ILE A 119 6.29 6.08 -7.44
CA ILE A 119 6.04 6.21 -6.01
C ILE A 119 6.68 5.04 -5.28
N TRP A 120 7.17 5.29 -4.09
CA TRP A 120 7.56 4.25 -3.14
C TRP A 120 6.50 4.17 -2.07
N CYS A 121 6.07 2.96 -1.77
CA CYS A 121 5.06 2.73 -0.76
C CYS A 121 5.54 1.66 0.20
N GLY A 122 5.10 1.79 1.45
CA GLY A 122 5.31 0.76 2.45
C GLY A 122 4.15 0.66 3.40
N TRP A 123 3.93 -0.53 3.92
CA TRP A 123 2.99 -0.78 5.00
C TRP A 123 3.47 -1.93 5.86
N ASP A 124 3.01 -1.89 7.09
CA ASP A 124 3.31 -2.88 8.10
C ASP A 124 2.00 -3.59 8.44
N THR A 125 2.00 -4.93 8.44
CA THR A 125 0.83 -5.75 8.75
C THR A 125 1.14 -6.74 9.86
N MET A 126 0.10 -7.36 10.39
CA MET A 126 0.18 -8.41 11.42
C MET A 126 -0.86 -9.48 11.13
N ALA A 127 -0.61 -10.76 11.41
CA ALA A 127 -1.62 -11.78 11.18
C ALA A 127 -2.70 -11.71 12.27
N ARG A 128 -3.97 -11.94 11.89
CA ARG A 128 -5.08 -11.89 12.86
C ARG A 128 -5.02 -12.98 13.92
N ALA A 129 -4.44 -14.13 13.60
CA ALA A 129 -4.29 -15.20 14.58
C ALA A 129 -3.33 -14.79 15.70
N ASP A 130 -2.30 -14.01 15.38
CA ASP A 130 -1.35 -13.50 16.38
C ASP A 130 -2.08 -12.55 17.35
N LEU A 131 -3.01 -11.72 16.86
CA LEU A 131 -3.89 -10.92 17.71
C LEU A 131 -4.78 -11.78 18.64
N MET A 132 -5.31 -12.89 18.14
CA MET A 132 -6.13 -13.81 18.95
C MET A 132 -5.29 -14.58 19.98
N GLN A 133 -4.03 -14.89 19.68
CA GLN A 133 -3.12 -15.52 20.65
C GLN A 133 -2.65 -14.55 21.73
N ALA A 134 -2.41 -13.27 21.39
CA ALA A 134 -2.02 -12.24 22.36
C ALA A 134 -3.19 -11.79 23.25
N GLY A 135 -4.44 -12.02 22.83
CA GLY A 135 -5.62 -11.82 23.64
C GLY A 135 -6.19 -13.14 24.12
N HIS A 136 -5.85 -13.59 25.34
CA HIS A 136 -6.71 -14.50 26.11
C HIS A 136 -8.06 -13.80 26.41
N LEU A 137 -8.88 -13.61 25.38
CA LEU A 137 -10.32 -13.51 25.54
C LEU A 137 -10.83 -14.91 25.25
N GLU A 138 -10.99 -15.67 26.33
CA GLU A 138 -11.87 -16.82 26.33
C GLU A 138 -13.19 -16.36 25.68
N ALA A 139 -13.54 -16.97 24.56
CA ALA A 139 -14.93 -16.98 24.13
C ALA A 139 -15.67 -17.74 25.23
N THR A 140 -16.19 -17.03 26.22
CA THR A 140 -17.13 -17.61 27.18
C THR A 140 -18.38 -18.01 26.36
N PRO A 141 -18.89 -19.24 26.55
CA PRO A 141 -19.92 -19.85 25.70
C PRO A 141 -21.23 -19.07 25.62
#